data_AF-G2R2Q9-F1
#
_entry.id   AF-G2R2Q9-F1
#
_cell.length_a   1.000
_cell.length_b   1.000
_cell.length_c   1.000
_cell.angle_alpha   90.00
_cell.angle_beta   90.00
_cell.angle_gamma   90.00
#
_symmetry.space_group_name_H-M   'P 1'
#
loop_
_entity.id
_entity.type
_entity.pdbx_description
1 polymer ?
#
loop_
_entity_poly.entity_id
_entity_poly.type
_entity_poly.pdbx_seq_one_letter_code
_entity_poly.pdbx_strand_id
1 'polypeptide(L)'
;MRLTCGWKFSAALTEANRWGHTFPKFRDLGPEFENLNTTTRPLADDDAAKGTSSFGKRHTKTHGLCKRCGRRAFHNQKKVCASCGYPAAKTRKYNWSEKAKRRKVTGTGRMRYLSTVSRRFKNGFRTGVPKGSRGPAISTAS
;
A
#
# COMPACT_ATOMS: atom_id res chain seq x y z
N MET A 1 -9.24 49.79 3.71
CA MET A 1 -10.22 49.83 4.82
C MET A 1 -10.18 48.50 5.57
N ARG A 2 -9.64 48.52 6.81
CA ARG A 2 -9.74 47.41 7.77
C ARG A 2 -11.10 47.48 8.43
N LEU A 3 -11.87 46.39 8.45
CA LEU A 3 -13.00 46.22 9.35
C LEU A 3 -12.66 45.11 10.33
N THR A 4 -12.27 45.55 11.51
CA THR A 4 -12.08 44.75 12.73
C THR A 4 -13.35 44.76 13.56
N CYS A 5 -13.53 43.65 14.28
CA CYS A 5 -14.21 43.51 15.58
C CYS A 5 -15.74 43.44 15.63
N GLY A 6 -16.19 42.48 16.43
CA GLY A 6 -17.58 42.36 16.87
C GLY A 6 -17.85 41.14 17.73
N TRP A 7 -16.97 40.82 18.70
CA TRP A 7 -17.33 39.94 19.82
C TRP A 7 -18.51 40.54 20.58
N LYS A 8 -19.60 39.78 20.75
CA LYS A 8 -20.61 40.03 21.77
C LYS A 8 -20.68 38.84 22.71
N PHE A 9 -19.92 38.94 23.79
CA PHE A 9 -20.25 38.33 25.06
C PHE A 9 -21.43 39.13 25.65
N SER A 10 -22.53 38.46 25.99
CA SER A 10 -23.43 38.94 27.03
C SER A 10 -24.05 37.76 27.74
N ALA A 11 -23.87 37.80 29.05
CA ALA A 11 -24.21 36.79 30.02
C ALA A 11 -25.72 36.73 30.28
N ALA A 12 -26.20 35.53 30.59
CA ALA A 12 -27.33 35.35 31.48
C ALA A 12 -27.08 34.08 32.30
N LEU A 13 -26.62 34.31 33.53
CA LEU A 13 -26.69 33.37 34.63
C LEU A 13 -28.17 33.17 34.98
N THR A 14 -28.53 31.96 35.39
CA THR A 14 -29.61 31.55 36.32
C THR A 14 -30.38 30.37 35.73
N GLU A 15 -30.04 29.14 36.13
CA GLU A 15 -31.01 28.21 36.68
C GLU A 15 -30.30 27.05 37.37
N ALA A 16 -30.78 26.79 38.58
CA ALA A 16 -30.19 25.93 39.57
C ALA A 16 -30.79 24.52 39.52
N ASN A 17 -29.95 23.54 39.85
CA ASN A 17 -30.26 22.44 40.77
C ASN A 17 -31.54 21.61 40.53
N ARG A 18 -31.39 20.49 39.79
CA ARG A 18 -32.16 19.27 40.07
C ARG A 18 -31.43 18.00 39.59
N TRP A 19 -30.40 17.58 40.31
CA TRP A 19 -29.97 16.17 40.33
C TRP A 19 -29.59 15.81 41.76
N GLY A 20 -30.61 15.44 42.52
CA GLY A 20 -30.44 14.79 43.82
C GLY A 20 -30.04 13.35 43.62
N HIS A 21 -28.75 13.06 43.75
CA HIS A 21 -28.29 11.74 44.16
C HIS A 21 -27.28 11.93 45.28
N THR A 22 -27.73 11.55 46.47
CA THR A 22 -26.95 11.45 47.70
C THR A 22 -25.72 10.56 47.47
N PHE A 23 -24.56 11.19 47.28
CA PHE A 23 -23.27 10.53 47.37
C PHE A 23 -23.03 10.10 48.83
N PRO A 24 -22.86 8.80 49.13
CA PRO A 24 -22.49 8.37 50.47
C PRO A 24 -21.10 8.92 50.84
N LYS A 25 -21.02 9.41 52.08
CA LYS A 25 -19.86 10.06 52.70
C LYS A 25 -18.61 9.19 52.60
N PHE A 26 -17.63 9.65 51.82
CA PHE A 26 -16.25 9.15 51.77
C PHE A 26 -15.49 9.60 53.02
N ARG A 27 -15.93 9.18 54.22
CA ARG A 27 -15.32 9.61 55.49
C ARG A 27 -15.10 8.50 56.49
N ASP A 28 -14.90 7.26 56.04
CA ASP A 28 -14.48 6.15 56.89
C ASP A 28 -13.52 5.23 56.13
N LEU A 29 -12.27 5.64 55.92
CA LEU A 29 -11.13 4.73 55.72
C LEU A 29 -9.92 5.34 56.42
N GLY A 30 -9.48 4.69 57.50
CA GLY A 30 -8.29 5.05 58.26
C GLY A 30 -6.98 4.82 57.51
N PRO A 31 -5.84 5.17 58.11
CA PRO A 31 -4.54 5.18 57.48
C PRO A 31 -3.88 3.80 57.58
N GLU A 32 -4.00 2.98 56.54
CA GLU A 32 -3.18 1.78 56.36
C GLU A 32 -2.85 1.59 54.89
N PHE A 33 -2.01 2.48 54.36
CA PHE A 33 -1.35 2.27 53.07
C PHE A 33 0.07 2.85 53.10
N GLU A 34 0.82 2.50 54.14
CA GLU A 34 2.27 2.54 54.05
C GLU A 34 2.75 1.13 53.69
N ASN A 35 3.38 1.04 52.51
CA ASN A 35 4.33 0.01 52.11
C ASN A 35 3.80 -1.28 51.46
N LEU A 36 3.25 -1.16 50.25
CA LEU A 36 3.49 -2.16 49.19
C LEU A 36 3.69 -1.43 47.86
N ASN A 37 4.91 -1.55 47.30
CA ASN A 37 5.29 -1.34 45.89
C ASN A 37 5.81 0.02 45.35
N THR A 38 6.50 0.85 46.14
CA THR A 38 7.48 1.80 45.58
C THR A 38 8.81 1.08 45.25
N THR A 39 8.74 0.16 44.30
CA THR A 39 9.75 0.08 43.24
C THR A 39 8.92 0.07 41.99
N THR A 40 8.64 1.29 41.54
CA THR A 40 8.44 1.58 40.14
C THR A 40 9.43 0.72 39.35
N ARG A 41 8.92 -0.36 38.72
CA ARG A 41 9.54 -0.81 37.48
C ARG A 41 9.68 0.49 36.67
N PRO A 42 10.87 0.88 36.19
CA PRO A 42 10.87 1.89 35.17
C PRO A 42 9.97 1.31 34.08
N LEU A 43 8.81 1.93 33.88
CA LEU A 43 8.14 1.92 32.60
C LEU A 43 9.21 2.52 31.71
N ALA A 44 10.10 1.66 31.19
CA ALA A 44 11.05 2.03 30.19
C ALA A 44 10.20 2.67 29.13
N ASP A 45 10.38 3.98 29.02
CA ASP A 45 9.57 4.84 28.21
C ASP A 45 9.46 4.17 26.84
N ASP A 46 8.23 3.89 26.43
CA ASP A 46 7.86 3.38 25.11
C ASP A 46 8.18 4.41 24.00
N ASP A 47 9.25 5.19 24.17
CA ASP A 47 9.99 5.87 23.12
C ASP A 47 10.84 4.85 22.37
N ALA A 48 10.18 3.86 21.79
CA ALA A 48 10.58 3.40 20.47
C ALA A 48 10.41 4.60 19.53
N ALA A 49 11.36 5.53 19.62
CA ALA A 49 11.27 6.86 19.05
C ALA A 49 10.86 6.76 17.58
N LYS A 50 9.62 7.16 17.32
CA LYS A 50 9.01 7.16 15.99
C LYS A 50 9.77 8.20 15.18
N GLY A 51 10.61 7.75 14.26
CA GLY A 51 11.50 8.65 13.53
C GLY A 51 12.89 8.08 13.33
N THR A 52 13.90 8.95 13.34
CA THR A 52 15.30 8.71 12.94
C THR A 52 15.92 7.48 13.61
N SER A 53 15.78 7.34 14.93
CA SER A 53 16.32 6.22 15.71
C SER A 53 15.78 4.85 15.25
N SER A 54 14.51 4.79 14.82
CA SER A 54 13.90 3.56 14.30
C SER A 54 14.32 3.20 12.86
N PHE A 55 14.84 4.14 12.06
CA PHE A 55 15.28 3.86 10.68
C PHE A 55 16.55 2.99 10.64
N GLY A 56 17.46 3.15 11.61
CA GLY A 56 18.69 2.36 11.69
C GLY A 56 18.45 0.85 11.81
N LYS A 57 17.33 0.45 12.41
CA LYS A 57 16.97 -0.97 12.62
C LYS A 57 16.33 -1.64 11.38
N ARG A 58 16.17 -0.95 10.24
CA ARG A 58 15.41 -1.46 9.06
C ARG A 58 16.29 -2.22 8.04
N HIS A 59 17.07 -3.18 8.52
CA HIS A 59 17.92 -4.03 7.67
C HIS A 59 17.12 -5.16 6.99
N THR A 60 16.08 -5.69 7.63
CA THR A 60 15.23 -6.75 7.07
C THR A 60 14.37 -6.26 5.92
N LYS A 61 14.32 -7.02 4.82
CA LYS A 61 13.53 -6.67 3.62
C LYS A 61 12.29 -7.54 3.50
N THR A 62 11.12 -6.89 3.54
CA THR A 62 9.83 -7.55 3.35
C THR A 62 9.53 -7.85 1.88
N HIS A 63 10.03 -7.00 0.96
CA HIS A 63 9.77 -7.10 -0.47
C HIS A 63 11.03 -7.40 -1.30
N GLY A 64 10.95 -8.44 -2.14
CA GLY A 64 11.93 -8.79 -3.18
C GLY A 64 11.43 -8.50 -4.60
N LEU A 65 12.29 -8.78 -5.59
CA LEU A 65 11.95 -8.69 -7.01
C LEU A 65 10.97 -9.81 -7.40
N CYS A 66 9.91 -9.47 -8.14
CA CYS A 66 8.95 -10.45 -8.63
C CYS A 66 9.31 -10.93 -10.04
N LYS A 67 9.38 -12.25 -10.24
CA LYS A 67 9.68 -12.90 -11.52
C LYS A 67 8.75 -12.47 -12.67
N ARG A 68 7.46 -12.25 -12.40
CA ARG A 68 6.47 -11.89 -13.44
C ARG A 68 6.54 -10.42 -13.87
N CYS A 69 6.67 -9.49 -12.92
CA CYS A 69 6.54 -8.06 -13.21
C CYS A 69 7.84 -7.26 -13.09
N GLY A 70 8.95 -7.87 -12.65
CA GLY A 70 10.24 -7.19 -12.46
C GLY A 70 10.28 -6.14 -11.33
N ARG A 71 9.14 -5.79 -10.74
CA ARG A 71 9.03 -4.82 -9.64
C ARG A 71 9.41 -5.45 -8.30
N ARG A 72 10.00 -4.65 -7.40
CA ARG A 72 10.23 -5.01 -6.00
C ARG A 72 8.92 -4.95 -5.21
N ALA A 73 8.09 -5.97 -5.39
CA ALA A 73 6.75 -6.06 -4.82
C ALA A 73 6.39 -7.48 -4.34
N PHE A 74 7.31 -8.43 -4.45
CA PHE A 74 7.09 -9.80 -3.96
C PHE A 74 7.28 -9.84 -2.45
N HIS A 75 6.24 -10.16 -1.69
CA HIS A 75 6.34 -10.25 -0.24
C HIS A 75 6.99 -11.57 0.17
N ASN A 76 8.14 -11.52 0.86
CA ASN A 76 8.98 -12.69 1.13
C ASN A 76 8.34 -13.70 2.10
N GLN A 77 7.63 -13.23 3.14
CA GLN A 77 6.94 -14.12 4.09
C GLN A 77 5.63 -14.65 3.49
N LYS A 78 4.73 -13.75 3.06
CA LYS A 78 3.41 -14.09 2.50
C LYS A 78 3.45 -14.74 1.11
N LYS A 79 4.62 -14.79 0.47
CA LYS A 79 4.87 -15.33 -0.88
C LYS A 79 3.91 -14.79 -1.95
N VAL A 80 3.42 -13.56 -1.82
CA VAL A 80 2.48 -12.94 -2.78
C VAL A 80 3.03 -11.60 -3.28
N CYS A 81 2.91 -11.35 -4.58
CA CYS A 81 3.28 -10.09 -5.19
C CYS A 81 2.18 -9.04 -5.06
N ALA A 82 2.48 -7.95 -4.37
CA ALA A 82 1.58 -6.81 -4.22
C ALA A 82 1.30 -6.09 -5.55
N SER A 83 2.12 -6.24 -6.60
CA SER A 83 1.82 -5.61 -7.89
C SER A 83 0.97 -6.47 -8.80
N CYS A 84 1.43 -7.68 -9.13
CA CYS A 84 0.82 -8.53 -10.15
C CYS A 84 0.02 -9.72 -9.60
N GLY A 85 0.10 -10.00 -8.29
CA GLY A 85 -0.59 -11.12 -7.66
C GLY A 85 0.08 -12.50 -7.81
N TYR A 86 1.30 -12.59 -8.34
CA TYR A 86 2.07 -13.86 -8.36
C TYR A 86 2.11 -14.47 -6.96
N PRO A 87 1.79 -15.76 -6.75
CA PRO A 87 1.72 -16.86 -7.72
C PRO A 87 0.40 -17.03 -8.49
N ALA A 88 -0.65 -16.26 -8.20
CA ALA A 88 -1.96 -16.43 -8.84
C ALA A 88 -1.84 -16.43 -10.38
N ALA A 89 -2.62 -17.29 -11.04
CA ALA A 89 -2.58 -17.43 -12.51
C ALA A 89 -2.94 -16.12 -13.22
N LYS A 90 -4.02 -15.48 -12.76
CA LYS A 90 -4.48 -14.20 -13.31
C LYS A 90 -3.66 -13.03 -12.77
N THR A 91 -3.36 -12.07 -13.64
CA THR A 91 -2.73 -10.81 -13.20
C THR A 91 -3.73 -9.96 -12.43
N ARG A 92 -3.33 -9.53 -11.23
CA ARG A 92 -4.11 -8.65 -10.34
C ARG A 92 -4.42 -7.31 -11.02
N LYS A 93 -5.72 -6.96 -11.11
CA LYS A 93 -6.25 -5.70 -11.64
C LYS A 93 -7.35 -5.19 -10.70
N TYR A 94 -7.43 -3.88 -10.49
CA TYR A 94 -8.52 -3.25 -9.76
C TYR A 94 -9.20 -2.21 -10.63
N ASN A 95 -10.52 -2.10 -10.49
CA ASN A 95 -11.29 -1.17 -11.28
C ASN A 95 -11.16 0.28 -10.83
N TRP A 96 -10.96 0.50 -9.53
CA TRP A 96 -10.77 1.80 -8.92
C TRP A 96 -9.41 2.47 -9.25
N SER A 97 -8.44 1.74 -9.82
CA SER A 97 -7.12 2.30 -10.15
C SER A 97 -6.88 2.35 -11.66
N GLU A 98 -7.41 3.38 -12.31
CA GLU A 98 -7.29 3.57 -13.77
C GLU A 98 -5.84 3.74 -14.24
N LYS A 99 -5.05 4.56 -13.53
CA LYS A 99 -3.62 4.74 -13.81
C LYS A 99 -2.84 3.43 -13.72
N ALA A 100 -3.20 2.54 -12.80
CA ALA A 100 -2.57 1.24 -12.69
C ALA A 100 -2.93 0.30 -13.85
N LYS A 101 -4.19 0.34 -14.34
CA LYS A 101 -4.61 -0.39 -15.54
C LYS A 101 -3.78 0.03 -16.76
N ARG A 102 -3.70 1.34 -17.02
CA ARG A 102 -2.98 1.91 -18.18
C ARG A 102 -1.48 1.55 -18.20
N ARG A 103 -0.84 1.42 -17.04
CA ARG A 103 0.58 1.00 -16.94
C ARG A 103 0.85 -0.47 -17.28
N LYS A 104 -0.19 -1.30 -17.43
CA LYS A 104 -0.08 -2.77 -17.62
C LYS A 104 -0.89 -3.30 -18.80
N VAL A 105 -1.53 -2.41 -19.56
CA VAL A 105 -2.35 -2.80 -20.71
C VAL A 105 -1.46 -3.27 -21.88
N THR A 106 -2.06 -4.01 -22.81
CA THR A 106 -1.43 -4.40 -24.07
C THR A 106 -0.90 -3.17 -24.81
N GLY A 107 0.32 -3.28 -25.37
CA GLY A 107 0.98 -2.16 -26.05
C GLY A 107 1.98 -1.37 -25.20
N THR A 108 2.01 -1.56 -23.88
CA THR A 108 3.00 -0.90 -23.00
C THR A 108 4.42 -1.45 -23.14
N GLY A 109 4.58 -2.68 -23.64
CA GLY A 109 5.87 -3.33 -23.85
C GLY A 109 6.09 -3.74 -25.30
N ARG A 110 7.21 -4.41 -25.56
CA ARG A 110 7.56 -4.91 -26.90
C ARG A 110 6.59 -6.01 -27.32
N MET A 111 5.58 -5.65 -28.11
CA MET A 111 4.60 -6.59 -28.66
C MET A 111 5.21 -7.45 -29.78
N ARG A 112 6.03 -8.46 -29.45
CA ARG A 112 6.74 -9.28 -30.45
C ARG A 112 5.83 -9.89 -31.53
N TYR A 113 4.68 -10.41 -31.12
CA TYR A 113 3.72 -11.02 -32.05
C TYR A 113 2.84 -9.95 -32.70
N LEU A 114 2.05 -9.23 -31.88
CA LEU A 114 1.02 -8.30 -32.35
C LEU A 114 1.57 -7.16 -33.23
N SER A 115 2.82 -6.74 -33.06
CA SER A 115 3.41 -5.69 -33.91
C SER A 115 3.47 -6.07 -35.38
N THR A 116 3.65 -7.36 -35.69
CA THR A 116 3.75 -7.85 -37.07
C THR A 116 2.41 -8.26 -37.65
N VAL A 117 1.39 -8.43 -36.81
CA VAL A 117 0.07 -8.95 -37.21
C VAL A 117 -0.62 -8.00 -38.18
N SER A 118 -0.59 -6.69 -37.97
CA SER A 118 -1.20 -5.71 -38.88
C SER A 118 -0.61 -5.76 -40.29
N ARG A 119 0.72 -5.92 -40.39
CA ARG A 119 1.42 -6.10 -41.67
C ARG A 119 1.10 -7.45 -42.32
N ARG A 120 1.09 -8.53 -41.53
CA ARG A 120 0.71 -9.88 -42.02
C ARG A 120 -0.73 -9.93 -42.51
N PHE A 121 -1.64 -9.23 -41.84
CA PHE A 121 -3.04 -9.12 -42.23
C PHE A 121 -3.19 -8.46 -43.61
N LYS A 122 -2.52 -7.33 -43.85
CA LYS A 122 -2.48 -6.67 -45.17
C LYS A 122 -1.90 -7.56 -46.27
N ASN A 123 -1.00 -8.47 -45.90
CA ASN A 123 -0.37 -9.41 -46.82
C ASN A 123 -1.12 -10.76 -46.94
N GLY A 124 -2.31 -10.89 -46.37
CA GLY A 124 -3.15 -12.09 -46.46
C GLY A 124 -2.63 -13.31 -45.70
N PHE A 125 -1.88 -13.12 -44.61
CA PHE A 125 -1.33 -14.19 -43.76
C PHE A 125 -0.53 -15.27 -44.52
N ARG A 126 0.11 -14.90 -45.63
CA ARG A 126 0.90 -15.83 -46.45
C ARG A 126 1.98 -16.53 -45.62
N THR A 127 2.00 -17.85 -45.69
CA THR A 127 3.01 -18.72 -45.07
C THR A 127 4.01 -19.19 -46.13
N GLY A 128 5.28 -19.30 -45.76
CA GLY A 128 6.36 -19.75 -46.66
C GLY A 128 7.17 -18.63 -47.31
N VAL A 129 8.03 -19.01 -48.26
CA VAL A 129 8.96 -18.13 -48.97
C VAL A 129 8.17 -17.17 -49.88
N PRO A 130 8.42 -15.85 -49.84
CA PRO A 130 7.75 -14.92 -50.73
C PRO A 130 8.05 -15.27 -52.21
N LYS A 131 7.03 -15.15 -53.06
CA LYS A 131 7.17 -15.38 -54.51
C LYS A 131 8.28 -14.46 -55.05
N GLY A 132 9.36 -15.05 -55.58
CA GLY A 132 10.49 -14.32 -56.16
C GLY A 132 11.67 -14.01 -55.22
N SER A 133 11.65 -14.44 -53.95
CA SER A 133 12.85 -14.30 -53.12
C SER A 133 13.89 -15.37 -53.42
N ARG A 134 15.14 -14.97 -53.58
CA ARG A 134 16.32 -15.84 -53.60
C ARG A 134 16.54 -16.39 -52.19
N GLY A 135 15.83 -17.45 -51.81
CA GLY A 135 16.09 -18.18 -50.56
C GLY A 135 17.37 -19.00 -50.66
N PRO A 136 17.97 -19.44 -49.53
CA PRO A 136 19.05 -20.42 -49.57
C PRO A 136 18.53 -21.72 -50.21
N ALA A 137 19.22 -22.22 -51.21
CA ALA A 137 18.89 -23.50 -51.85
C ALA A 137 18.89 -24.60 -50.79
N ILE A 138 17.77 -25.31 -50.67
CA ILE A 138 17.69 -26.50 -49.82
C ILE A 138 18.59 -27.56 -50.49
N SER A 139 19.78 -27.80 -49.94
CA SER A 139 20.61 -28.94 -50.33
C SER A 139 19.95 -30.20 -49.80
N THR A 140 19.14 -30.87 -50.62
CA THR A 140 18.71 -32.24 -50.39
C THR A 140 19.94 -33.14 -50.49
N ALA A 141 20.48 -33.59 -49.35
CA ALA A 141 21.50 -34.62 -49.31
C ALA A 141 20.85 -35.97 -49.65
N SER A 142 21.42 -36.66 -50.64
CA SER A 142 21.07 -38.01 -51.08
C SER A 142 21.48 -39.08 -50.07
#